data_AF-A0A6J4PHX1-F1
#
_entry.id   AF-A0A6J4PHX1-F1
#
_cell.length_a   1.000
_cell.length_b   1.000
_cell.length_c   1.000
_cell.angle_alpha   90.00
_cell.angle_beta   90.00
_cell.angle_gamma   90.00
#
_symmetry.space_group_name_H-M   'P 1'
#
loop_
_entity.id
_entity.type
_entity.pdbx_description
1 polymer ?
#
loop_
_entity_poly.entity_id
_entity_poly.type
_entity_poly.pdbx_seq_one_letter_code
_entity_poly.pdbx_strand_id
1 'polypeptide(L)' 'TWLFENVYRGGGRSRENEKAARVVRELFGHFFRHEQERTKSDPDPVVETVDFVAGMTDRYALATYRRIFLPRGEIFA' A
#
# COMPACT_ATOMS: atom_id res chain seq x y z
N THR A 1 15.52 -6.45 22.82
CA THR A 1 16.38 -5.29 22.53
C THR A 1 15.55 -4.03 22.64
N TRP A 2 16.10 -3.00 23.30
CA TRP A 2 15.37 -1.80 23.74
C TRP A 2 14.47 -1.15 22.67
N LEU A 3 14.94 -1.00 21.43
CA LEU A 3 14.14 -0.40 20.34
C LEU A 3 12.87 -1.19 20.00
N PHE A 4 12.94 -2.53 20.04
CA PHE A 4 11.77 -3.36 19.74
C PHE A 4 10.69 -3.21 20.82
N GLU A 5 11.14 -3.16 22.08
CA GLU A 5 10.26 -3.04 23.25
C GLU A 5 9.66 -1.64 23.39
N ASN A 6 10.43 -0.59 23.11
CA ASN A 6 10.02 0.78 23.41
C ASN A 6 9.57 1.60 22.19
N VAL A 7 10.05 1.27 20.98
CA VAL A 7 9.78 2.07 19.77
C VAL A 7 8.85 1.34 18.81
N TYR A 8 9.15 0.07 18.47
CA TYR A 8 8.39 -0.67 17.46
C TYR A 8 7.07 -1.29 17.98
N ARG A 9 7.02 -1.77 19.23
CA ARG A 9 5.85 -2.48 19.80
C ARG A 9 4.80 -1.58 20.51
N GLY A 10 5.02 -0.26 20.59
CA GLY A 10 4.12 0.65 21.31
C GLY A 10 2.68 0.65 20.79
N GLY A 11 1.68 0.66 21.70
CA GLY A 11 0.26 0.35 21.42
C GLY A 11 -0.47 1.21 20.38
N GLY A 12 0.02 2.43 20.07
CA GLY A 12 -0.54 3.28 19.00
C GLY A 12 -0.16 2.82 17.59
N ARG A 13 0.98 2.15 17.42
CA ARG A 13 1.53 1.75 16.10
C ARG A 13 0.81 0.58 15.45
N SER A 14 0.14 -0.29 16.23
CA SER A 14 -0.56 -1.45 15.66
C SER A 14 -1.63 -1.03 14.67
N ARG A 15 -2.46 -0.03 15.04
CA ARG A 15 -3.55 0.45 14.18
C ARG A 15 -3.05 1.12 12.90
N GLU A 16 -1.97 1.90 12.98
CA GLU A 16 -1.38 2.51 11.78
C GLU A 16 -0.73 1.46 10.88
N ASN A 17 -0.02 0.49 11.45
CA ASN A 17 0.55 -0.63 10.70
C ASN A 17 -0.54 -1.47 10.02
N GLU A 18 -1.66 -1.73 10.70
CA GLU A 18 -2.81 -2.43 10.13
C GLU A 18 -3.43 -1.63 8.97
N LYS A 19 -3.60 -0.30 9.13
CA LYS A 19 -4.07 0.59 8.07
C LYS A 19 -3.12 0.55 6.86
N ALA A 20 -1.80 0.66 7.09
CA ALA A 20 -0.80 0.63 6.01
C ALA A 20 -0.76 -0.73 5.29
N ALA A 21 -0.78 -1.83 6.03
CA ALA A 21 -0.81 -3.18 5.46
C ALA A 21 -2.05 -3.40 4.60
N ARG A 22 -3.20 -2.86 5.01
CA ARG A 22 -4.43 -2.89 4.21
C ARG A 22 -4.29 -2.12 2.90
N VAL A 23 -3.75 -0.90 2.94
CA VAL A 23 -3.51 -0.09 1.73
C VAL A 23 -2.64 -0.85 0.72
N VAL A 24 -1.51 -1.41 1.17
CA VAL A 24 -0.60 -2.17 0.31
C VAL A 24 -1.30 -3.41 -0.28
N ARG A 25 -2.04 -4.17 0.54
CA ARG A 25 -2.75 -5.38 0.09
C ARG A 25 -3.81 -5.07 -0.97
N GLU A 26 -4.59 -4.02 -0.78
CA GLU A 26 -5.65 -3.64 -1.71
C GLU A 26 -5.07 -3.07 -3.01
N LEU A 27 -4.01 -2.24 -2.93
CA LEU A 27 -3.30 -1.73 -4.11
C LEU A 27 -2.69 -2.87 -4.93
N PHE A 28 -2.01 -3.82 -4.28
CA PHE A 28 -1.50 -5.01 -4.95
C PHE A 28 -2.63 -5.77 -5.67
N GLY A 29 -3.72 -6.05 -4.97
CA GLY A 29 -4.86 -6.76 -5.56
C GLY A 29 -5.50 -6.03 -6.75
N HIS A 30 -5.53 -4.68 -6.73
CA HIS A 30 -6.00 -3.88 -7.85
C HIS A 30 -5.06 -4.00 -9.05
N PHE A 31 -3.79 -3.70 -8.87
CA PHE A 31 -2.82 -3.66 -9.97
C PHE A 31 -2.48 -5.04 -10.53
N PHE A 32 -2.61 -6.10 -9.73
CA PHE A 32 -2.50 -7.47 -10.20
C PHE A 32 -3.64 -7.83 -11.16
N ARG A 33 -4.87 -7.34 -10.92
CA ARG A 33 -6.02 -7.59 -11.81
C ARG A 33 -6.08 -6.64 -13.02
N HIS A 34 -5.41 -5.50 -12.96
CA HIS A 34 -5.45 -4.45 -13.99
C HIS A 34 -4.05 -4.18 -14.54
N GLU A 35 -3.45 -5.18 -15.19
CA GLU A 35 -2.09 -5.11 -15.74
C GLU A 35 -1.88 -3.92 -16.71
N GLN A 36 -2.93 -3.50 -17.42
CA GLN A 36 -2.89 -2.36 -18.36
C GLN A 36 -2.63 -1.00 -17.69
N GLU A 37 -2.84 -0.90 -16.37
CA GLU A 37 -2.57 0.33 -15.59
C GLU A 37 -1.09 0.46 -15.19
N ARG A 38 -0.25 -0.51 -15.56
CA ARG A 38 1.19 -0.54 -15.29
C ARG A 38 1.97 -0.63 -16.59
N THR A 39 3.17 -0.04 -16.59
CA THR A 39 4.12 -0.25 -17.69
C THR A 39 4.69 -1.65 -17.55
N LYS A 40 4.70 -2.41 -18.66
CA LYS A 40 5.32 -3.74 -18.67
C LYS A 40 6.82 -3.63 -18.41
N SER A 41 7.30 -4.25 -17.34
CA SER A 41 8.71 -4.22 -16.93
C SER A 41 9.26 -5.59 -16.58
N ASP A 42 8.42 -6.57 -16.26
CA ASP A 42 8.85 -7.93 -15.93
C ASP A 42 7.89 -8.98 -16.55
N PRO A 43 8.38 -10.13 -17.06
CA PRO A 43 7.53 -11.20 -17.56
C PRO A 43 6.69 -11.91 -16.49
N ASP A 44 7.08 -11.86 -15.20
CA ASP A 44 6.29 -12.39 -14.10
C ASP A 44 5.33 -11.31 -13.55
N PRO A 45 4.01 -11.47 -13.72
CA PRO A 45 3.03 -10.47 -13.29
C PRO A 45 3.02 -10.25 -11.78
N VAL A 46 3.44 -11.24 -10.99
CA VAL A 46 3.54 -11.10 -9.53
C VAL A 46 4.71 -10.20 -9.17
N VAL A 47 5.91 -10.51 -9.68
CA VAL A 47 7.12 -9.71 -9.44
C VAL A 47 6.91 -8.28 -9.91
N GLU A 48 6.36 -8.11 -11.11
CA GLU A 48 6.05 -6.81 -11.67
C GLU A 48 5.09 -6.00 -10.79
N THR A 49 4.06 -6.64 -10.23
CA THR A 49 3.10 -5.96 -9.35
C THR A 49 3.74 -5.61 -8.01
N VAL A 50 4.59 -6.49 -7.46
CA VAL A 50 5.34 -6.23 -6.23
C VAL A 50 6.22 -5.00 -6.43
N ASP A 51 7.02 -4.97 -7.49
CA ASP A 51 7.95 -3.87 -7.76
C ASP A 51 7.21 -2.55 -8.00
N PHE A 52 6.11 -2.58 -8.73
CA PHE A 52 5.29 -1.39 -8.95
C PHE A 52 4.72 -0.82 -7.65
N VAL A 53 4.18 -1.67 -6.77
CA VAL A 53 3.62 -1.24 -5.48
C VAL A 53 4.73 -0.82 -4.50
N ALA A 54 5.84 -1.54 -4.46
CA ALA A 54 6.99 -1.22 -3.62
C ALA A 54 7.70 0.07 -4.06
N GLY A 55 7.63 0.41 -5.35
CA GLY A 55 8.15 1.66 -5.91
C GLY A 55 7.28 2.89 -5.59
N MET A 56 6.11 2.72 -4.97
CA MET A 56 5.26 3.84 -4.60
C MET A 56 5.81 4.58 -3.38
N THR A 57 5.82 5.92 -3.44
CA THR A 57 5.95 6.73 -2.23
C THR A 57 4.68 6.68 -1.40
N ASP A 58 4.76 6.85 -0.08
CA ASP A 58 3.59 6.90 0.82
C ASP A 58 2.50 7.86 0.31
N ARG A 59 2.91 9.05 -0.14
CA ARG A 59 2.00 10.05 -0.70
C ARG A 59 1.27 9.55 -1.93
N TYR A 60 1.99 8.89 -2.83
CA TYR A 60 1.41 8.35 -4.06
C TYR A 60 0.49 7.16 -3.78
N ALA A 61 0.89 6.23 -2.90
CA ALA A 61 0.08 5.09 -2.51
C ALA A 61 -1.24 5.54 -1.88
N LEU A 62 -1.21 6.48 -0.93
CA LEU A 62 -2.42 7.00 -0.28
C LEU A 62 -3.33 7.78 -1.24
N ALA A 63 -2.78 8.59 -2.13
CA ALA A 63 -3.56 9.32 -3.13
C ALA A 63 -4.23 8.35 -4.13
N THR A 64 -3.50 7.34 -4.57
CA THR A 64 -3.99 6.29 -5.46
C THR A 64 -5.08 5.46 -4.79
N TYR A 65 -4.86 5.05 -3.54
CA TYR A 65 -5.85 4.32 -2.75
C TYR A 65 -7.16 5.10 -2.59
N ARG A 66 -7.07 6.40 -2.24
CA ARG A 66 -8.24 7.30 -2.17
C ARG A 66 -8.99 7.37 -3.49
N ARG A 67 -8.25 7.52 -4.60
CA ARG A 67 -8.84 7.63 -5.94
C ARG A 67 -9.58 6.36 -6.38
N ILE A 68 -9.06 5.18 -6.01
CA ILE A 68 -9.57 3.89 -6.48
C ILE A 68 -10.68 3.36 -5.57
N PHE A 69 -10.49 3.47 -4.24
CA PHE A 69 -11.31 2.75 -3.27
C PHE A 69 -12.24 3.63 -2.44
N LEU A 70 -12.03 4.95 -2.38
CA LEU A 70 -12.93 5.84 -1.63
C LEU A 70 -13.93 6.55 -2.55
N PRO A 71 -15.17 6.75 -2.08
CA PRO A 71 -16.10 7.69 -2.70
C PRO A 71 -15.51 9.11 -2.71
N ARG A 72 -15.80 9.89 -3.75
CA ARG A 72 -15.40 11.31 -3.81
C ARG A 72 -16.03 12.08 -2.65
N GLY A 73 -15.26 12.36 -1.60
CA GLY A 73 -15.68 13.15 -0.44
C GLY A 73 -15.24 12.65 0.93
N GLU A 74 -14.71 11.43 1.05
CA GLU A 74 -14.26 10.90 2.35
C GLU A 74 -12.79 11.21 2.65
N ILE A 75 -12.52 11.81 3.83
CA ILE A 75 -11.18 12.11 4.35
C ILE A 75 -10.78 10.95 5.27
N PHE A 76 -9.61 10.33 5.02
CA PHE A 76 -9.00 9.39 5.97
C PHE A 76 -8.64 10.14 7.26
N ALA A 77 -9.43 9.92 8.32
CA ALA A 77 -9.11 10.31 9.69
C ALA A 77 -8.52 9.13 10.50
#